data_AF-A0A8J7RJK0-F1
#
_entry.id   AF-A0A8J7RJK0-F1
#
_cell.length_a   1.000
_cell.length_b   1.000
_cell.length_c   1.000
_cell.angle_alpha   90.00
_cell.angle_beta   90.00
_cell.angle_gamma   90.00
#
_symmetry.space_group_name_H-M   'P 1'
#
loop_
_entity.id
_entity.type
_entity.pdbx_description
1 polymer ?
#
loop_
_entity_poly.entity_id
_entity_poly.type
_entity_poly.pdbx_seq_one_letter_code
_entity_poly.pdbx_strand_id
1 'polypeptide(L)'
;MDIKKLTTHLNGSQPAKKGQSASGASSVDGEKNGSQDKVSLDGYSFRKNELLFAKTEYEKQTQASFEKMNVLKAKLAEYDTAKSESSEKAAETEIGQKLNDPAVWTGIARKMLEE
;
A
#
# COMPACT_ATOMS: atom_id res chain seq x y z
N MET A 1 -2.13 43.71 17.54
CA MET A 1 -1.33 42.54 17.13
C MET A 1 -1.11 42.66 15.64
N ASP A 2 0.10 43.04 15.25
CA ASP A 2 0.34 43.62 13.94
C ASP A 2 0.91 42.59 12.96
N ILE A 3 0.17 42.35 11.88
CA ILE A 3 0.60 41.44 10.81
C ILE A 3 1.62 42.17 9.93
N LYS A 4 2.89 42.13 10.33
CA LYS A 4 4.01 42.55 9.47
C LYS A 4 4.13 41.57 8.31
N LYS A 5 3.64 42.00 7.14
CA LYS A 5 3.62 41.22 5.90
C LYS A 5 5.03 40.87 5.43
N LEU A 6 5.15 39.64 4.93
CA LEU A 6 6.27 39.00 4.26
C LEU A 6 7.37 39.92 3.70
N THR A 7 8.62 39.68 4.11
CA THR A 7 9.81 40.25 3.45
C THR A 7 10.12 39.53 2.15
N THR A 8 10.26 40.32 1.09
CA THR A 8 10.61 39.88 -0.26
C THR A 8 12.04 39.35 -0.33
N HIS A 9 12.22 38.10 -0.74
CA HIS A 9 13.55 37.52 -1.02
C HIS A 9 13.58 36.80 -2.38
N LEU A 10 13.36 37.56 -3.47
CA LEU A 10 13.83 37.20 -4.80
C LEU A 10 14.86 38.23 -5.26
N ASN A 11 16.14 37.96 -4.98
CA ASN A 11 17.23 38.52 -5.77
C ASN A 11 18.48 37.62 -5.64
N GLY A 12 19.09 37.26 -6.77
CA GLY A 12 20.38 36.55 -6.78
C GLY A 12 20.47 35.33 -7.70
N SER A 13 20.65 35.56 -9.00
CA SER A 13 21.85 35.10 -9.74
C SER A 13 21.84 35.54 -11.20
N GLN A 14 23.02 35.86 -11.72
CA GLN A 14 23.27 36.49 -13.02
C GLN A 14 23.59 35.47 -14.15
N PRO A 15 23.76 35.88 -15.42
CA PRO A 15 23.55 35.00 -16.57
C PRO A 15 24.74 34.09 -16.91
N ALA A 16 24.43 32.91 -17.46
CA ALA A 16 25.43 31.99 -18.00
C ALA A 16 26.09 32.55 -19.28
N LYS A 17 27.43 32.59 -19.30
CA LYS A 17 28.22 33.00 -20.48
C LYS A 17 28.39 31.87 -21.48
N LYS A 18 28.59 32.28 -22.73
CA LYS A 18 28.76 31.50 -23.97
C LYS A 18 30.12 30.81 -24.07
N GLY A 19 30.13 29.58 -24.59
CA GLY A 19 31.31 28.90 -25.14
C GLY A 19 31.04 27.40 -25.39
N GLN A 20 31.46 26.73 -26.45
CA GLN A 20 31.69 26.99 -27.88
C GLN A 20 32.37 25.72 -28.42
N SER A 21 31.67 24.90 -29.22
CA SER A 21 32.19 23.78 -30.05
C SER A 21 32.90 22.62 -29.27
N ALA A 22 32.96 21.35 -29.70
CA ALA A 22 32.41 20.60 -30.83
C ALA A 22 32.20 19.11 -30.37
N SER A 23 31.84 18.09 -31.15
CA SER A 23 31.58 17.94 -32.60
C SER A 23 30.84 16.64 -32.89
N GLY A 24 29.89 16.67 -33.84
CA GLY A 24 29.79 15.68 -34.92
C GLY A 24 29.38 14.23 -34.64
N ALA A 25 28.12 13.90 -34.95
CA ALA A 25 27.71 12.70 -35.68
C ALA A 25 26.19 12.72 -35.88
N SER A 26 25.72 13.14 -37.06
CA SER A 26 24.32 12.97 -37.47
C SER A 26 24.26 11.83 -38.48
N SER A 27 23.56 10.76 -38.13
CA SER A 27 23.08 9.75 -39.07
C SER A 27 21.87 9.05 -38.45
N VAL A 28 20.69 9.54 -38.83
CA VAL A 28 19.41 8.86 -38.60
C VAL A 28 19.22 7.89 -39.75
N ASP A 29 18.92 6.63 -39.46
CA ASP A 29 17.83 5.86 -40.09
C ASP A 29 17.81 4.42 -39.57
N GLY A 30 16.61 3.91 -39.25
CA GLY A 30 16.40 2.60 -38.65
C GLY A 30 15.02 2.48 -38.02
N GLU A 31 14.04 2.03 -38.81
CA GLU A 31 12.64 1.89 -38.39
C GLU A 31 12.45 0.98 -37.17
N LYS A 32 11.63 1.42 -36.19
CA LYS A 32 10.41 0.73 -35.69
C LYS A 32 10.00 1.19 -34.28
N ASN A 33 8.68 1.33 -34.10
CA ASN A 33 7.95 1.40 -32.82
C ASN A 33 8.25 2.58 -31.89
N GLY A 34 7.26 2.91 -31.05
CA GLY A 34 7.35 3.97 -30.03
C GLY A 34 6.02 4.71 -29.88
N SER A 35 4.99 4.07 -29.33
CA SER A 35 4.62 4.21 -27.92
C SER A 35 4.48 5.67 -27.48
N GLN A 36 3.25 6.07 -27.15
CA GLN A 36 2.90 7.40 -26.67
C GLN A 36 3.84 7.89 -25.56
N ASP A 37 4.18 9.18 -25.64
CA ASP A 37 5.06 9.93 -24.75
C ASP A 37 4.87 9.57 -23.27
N LYS A 38 5.82 8.81 -22.72
CA LYS A 38 5.91 8.53 -21.28
C LYS A 38 6.93 9.46 -20.65
N VAL A 39 6.43 10.50 -19.98
CA VAL A 39 7.23 11.32 -19.07
C VAL A 39 7.73 10.47 -17.90
N SER A 40 8.98 10.01 -17.98
CA SER A 40 9.66 9.32 -16.88
C SER A 40 9.89 10.26 -15.71
N LEU A 41 9.04 10.17 -14.68
CA LEU A 41 9.17 10.94 -13.43
C LEU A 41 10.27 10.38 -12.49
N ASP A 42 11.18 9.53 -13.00
CA ASP A 42 12.15 8.76 -12.20
C ASP A 42 13.23 9.62 -11.52
N GLY A 43 13.42 10.86 -11.99
CA GLY A 43 14.32 11.84 -11.37
C GLY A 43 13.70 12.73 -10.28
N TYR A 44 12.38 12.68 -10.05
CA TYR A 44 11.71 13.64 -9.16
C TYR A 44 11.75 13.23 -7.68
N SER A 45 12.14 14.18 -6.83
CA SER A 45 12.29 13.99 -5.38
C SER A 45 10.98 13.63 -4.65
N PHE A 46 9.81 14.05 -5.17
CA PHE A 46 8.51 13.72 -4.56
C PHE A 46 8.21 12.21 -4.57
N ARG A 47 8.74 11.43 -5.53
CA ARG A 47 8.59 9.97 -5.54
C ARG A 47 9.17 9.29 -4.30
N LYS A 48 10.18 9.87 -3.66
CA LYS A 48 10.73 9.32 -2.40
C LYS A 48 9.70 9.37 -1.28
N ASN A 49 8.85 10.39 -1.26
CA ASN A 49 7.76 10.53 -0.29
C ASN A 49 6.61 9.59 -0.63
N GLU A 50 6.27 9.41 -1.91
CA GLU A 50 5.26 8.44 -2.36
C GLU A 50 5.68 6.99 -2.06
N LEU A 51 6.94 6.64 -2.33
CA LEU A 51 7.49 5.32 -2.01
C LEU A 51 7.52 5.06 -0.50
N LEU A 52 7.90 6.07 0.29
CA LEU A 52 7.87 5.99 1.74
C LEU A 52 6.44 5.82 2.26
N PHE A 53 5.49 6.60 1.74
CA PHE A 53 4.07 6.49 2.08
C PHE A 53 3.50 5.10 1.74
N ALA A 54 3.73 4.62 0.51
CA ALA A 54 3.29 3.30 0.07
C ALA A 54 3.89 2.19 0.94
N LYS A 55 5.17 2.30 1.31
CA LYS A 55 5.82 1.38 2.26
C LYS A 55 5.16 1.42 3.64
N THR A 56 4.91 2.61 4.21
CA THR A 56 4.29 2.73 5.53
C THR A 56 2.85 2.21 5.58
N GLU A 57 2.05 2.45 4.54
CA GLU A 57 0.68 1.92 4.45
C GLU A 57 0.69 0.40 4.24
N TYR A 58 1.62 -0.13 3.45
CA TYR A 58 1.83 -1.59 3.32
C TYR A 58 2.24 -2.24 4.66
N GLU A 59 3.18 -1.65 5.39
CA GLU A 59 3.62 -2.13 6.71
C GLU A 59 2.46 -2.12 7.73
N LYS A 60 1.68 -1.04 7.75
CA LYS A 60 0.46 -0.90 8.57
C LYS A 60 -0.62 -1.93 8.20
N GLN A 61 -0.89 -2.14 6.92
CA GLN A 61 -1.83 -3.18 6.45
C GLN A 61 -1.34 -4.58 6.83
N THR A 62 -0.04 -4.82 6.72
CA THR A 62 0.61 -6.08 7.09
C THR A 62 0.49 -6.34 8.60
N GLN A 63 0.80 -5.35 9.44
CA GLN A 63 0.66 -5.44 10.90
C GLN A 63 -0.79 -5.71 11.32
N ALA A 64 -1.75 -4.97 10.78
CA ALA A 64 -3.18 -5.18 11.06
C ALA A 64 -3.68 -6.57 10.60
N SER A 65 -3.07 -7.15 9.57
CA SER A 65 -3.37 -8.51 9.10
C SER A 65 -2.78 -9.58 10.03
N PHE A 66 -1.55 -9.38 10.52
CA PHE A 66 -0.95 -10.25 11.54
C PHE A 66 -1.70 -10.20 12.88
N GLU A 67 -2.16 -9.03 13.31
CA GLU A 67 -2.99 -8.89 14.51
C GLU A 67 -4.30 -9.67 14.40
N LYS A 68 -5.02 -9.53 13.28
CA LYS A 68 -6.21 -10.34 12.97
C LYS A 68 -5.92 -11.84 12.98
N MET A 69 -4.80 -12.27 12.40
CA MET A 69 -4.39 -13.67 12.44
C MET A 69 -4.14 -14.16 13.87
N ASN A 70 -3.47 -13.37 14.71
CA ASN A 70 -3.20 -13.72 16.10
C ASN A 70 -4.49 -13.82 16.94
N VAL A 71 -5.44 -12.89 16.75
CA VAL A 71 -6.77 -12.95 17.37
C VAL A 71 -7.55 -14.20 16.93
N LEU A 72 -7.50 -14.56 15.64
CA LEU A 72 -8.14 -15.78 15.14
C LEU A 72 -7.49 -17.06 15.72
N LYS A 73 -6.15 -17.10 15.84
CA LYS A 73 -5.44 -18.22 16.47
C LYS A 73 -5.82 -18.38 17.94
N ALA A 74 -5.96 -17.29 18.69
CA ALA A 74 -6.39 -17.34 20.09
C ALA A 74 -7.81 -17.93 20.23
N LYS A 75 -8.75 -17.47 19.40
CA LYS A 75 -10.14 -17.99 19.38
C LYS A 75 -10.22 -19.46 18.95
N LEU A 76 -9.32 -19.92 18.07
CA LEU A 76 -9.24 -21.33 17.69
C LEU A 76 -8.71 -22.19 18.84
N ALA A 77 -7.65 -21.75 19.51
CA ALA A 77 -7.10 -22.44 20.68
C ALA A 77 -8.11 -22.49 21.85
N GLU A 78 -8.91 -21.44 22.05
CA GLU A 78 -10.04 -21.41 22.99
C GLU A 78 -11.07 -22.50 22.67
N TYR A 79 -11.53 -22.56 21.41
CA TYR A 79 -12.47 -23.59 20.94
C TYR A 79 -11.91 -25.01 21.09
N ASP A 80 -10.67 -25.25 20.67
CA ASP A 80 -10.04 -26.57 20.76
C ASP A 80 -9.85 -27.00 22.23
N THR A 81 -9.51 -26.07 23.12
CA THR A 81 -9.42 -26.31 24.57
C THR A 81 -10.81 -26.65 25.14
N ALA A 82 -11.82 -25.81 24.90
CA ALA A 82 -13.18 -26.02 25.37
C ALA A 82 -13.78 -27.35 24.85
N LYS A 83 -13.48 -27.70 23.60
CA LYS A 83 -13.87 -28.98 22.97
C LYS A 83 -13.18 -30.21 23.56
N SER A 84 -11.97 -30.06 24.08
CA SER A 84 -11.33 -31.13 24.84
C SER A 84 -11.98 -31.37 26.21
N GLU A 85 -12.71 -30.38 26.74
CA GLU A 85 -13.47 -30.50 27.99
C GLU A 85 -14.90 -31.02 27.77
N SER A 86 -15.70 -30.41 26.88
CA SER A 86 -17.01 -30.94 26.46
C SER A 86 -17.56 -30.32 25.17
N SER A 87 -18.57 -30.97 24.58
CA SER A 87 -19.32 -30.47 23.42
C SER A 87 -20.08 -29.18 23.70
N GLU A 88 -20.63 -29.05 24.90
CA GLU A 88 -21.42 -27.90 25.34
C GLU A 88 -20.51 -26.68 25.51
N LYS A 89 -19.37 -26.85 26.17
CA LYS A 89 -18.35 -25.80 26.32
C LYS A 89 -17.80 -25.33 24.98
N ALA A 90 -17.56 -26.25 24.04
CA ALA A 90 -17.16 -25.88 22.68
C ALA A 90 -18.20 -24.96 22.00
N ALA A 91 -19.49 -25.27 22.16
CA ALA A 91 -20.60 -24.51 21.58
C ALA A 91 -20.78 -23.10 22.19
N GLU A 92 -20.37 -22.90 23.44
CA GLU A 92 -20.41 -21.60 24.12
C GLU A 92 -19.36 -20.60 23.62
N THR A 93 -18.21 -21.06 23.12
CA THR A 93 -17.14 -20.20 22.57
C THR A 93 -17.59 -19.43 21.31
N GLU A 94 -16.91 -18.33 20.96
CA GLU A 94 -17.25 -17.52 19.78
C GLU A 94 -17.20 -18.33 18.46
N ILE A 95 -16.28 -19.28 18.35
CA ILE A 95 -16.21 -20.17 17.17
C ILE A 95 -17.34 -21.21 17.21
N GLY A 96 -17.65 -21.78 18.37
CA GLY A 96 -18.80 -22.68 18.53
C GLY A 96 -20.12 -22.04 18.12
N GLN A 97 -20.37 -20.83 18.59
CA GLN A 97 -21.55 -20.03 18.21
C GLN A 97 -21.61 -19.82 16.68
N LYS A 98 -20.49 -19.47 16.04
CA LYS A 98 -20.41 -19.29 14.58
C LYS A 98 -20.57 -20.58 13.77
N LEU A 99 -20.09 -21.71 14.29
CA LEU A 99 -20.31 -23.02 13.67
C LEU A 99 -21.76 -23.49 13.78
N ASN A 100 -22.51 -22.99 14.76
CA ASN A 100 -23.93 -23.28 14.96
C ASN A 100 -24.86 -22.27 14.25
N ASP A 101 -24.34 -21.22 13.61
CA ASP A 101 -25.12 -20.19 12.91
C ASP A 101 -25.32 -20.53 11.41
N PRO A 102 -26.56 -20.81 10.94
CA PRO A 102 -26.84 -21.04 9.52
C PRO A 102 -26.50 -19.86 8.60
N ALA A 103 -26.52 -18.63 9.10
CA ALA A 103 -26.16 -17.44 8.33
C ALA A 103 -24.66 -17.41 8.00
N VAL A 104 -23.80 -17.87 8.93
CA VAL A 104 -22.36 -18.04 8.70
C VAL A 104 -22.12 -19.06 7.59
N TRP A 105 -22.76 -20.23 7.65
CA TRP A 105 -22.65 -21.25 6.59
C TRP A 105 -23.16 -20.76 5.23
N THR A 106 -24.26 -20.02 5.21
CA THR A 106 -24.77 -19.38 3.98
C THR A 106 -23.77 -18.38 3.41
N GLY A 107 -23.10 -17.61 4.26
CA GLY A 107 -22.03 -16.68 3.86
C GLY A 107 -20.76 -17.37 3.35
N ILE A 108 -20.38 -18.50 3.94
CA ILE A 108 -19.27 -19.34 3.46
C ILE A 108 -19.60 -19.93 2.09
N ALA A 109 -20.77 -20.55 1.95
CA ALA A 109 -21.23 -21.13 0.69
C ALA A 109 -21.25 -20.10 -0.44
N ARG A 110 -21.80 -18.90 -0.19
CA ARG A 110 -21.78 -17.81 -1.19
C ARG A 110 -20.37 -17.47 -1.66
N LYS A 111 -19.41 -17.32 -0.74
CA LYS A 111 -18.01 -17.02 -1.10
C LYS A 111 -17.36 -18.12 -1.94
N MET A 112 -17.66 -19.38 -1.67
CA MET A 112 -17.20 -20.52 -2.48
C MET A 112 -17.84 -20.59 -3.88
N LEU A 113 -18.88 -19.81 -4.14
CA LEU A 113 -19.57 -19.68 -5.44
C LEU A 113 -19.22 -18.36 -6.17
N GLU A 114 -18.53 -17.44 -5.49
CA GLU A 114 -18.08 -16.13 -6.02
C GLU A 114 -16.57 -16.14 -6.40
N GLU A 115 -15.87 -17.26 -6.18
CA GLU A 115 -14.53 -17.59 -6.72
C GLU A 115 -14.62 -18.41 -8.01
#